data_AF-A0A6P6S7W7-F1
#
_entry.id   AF-A0A6P6S7W7-F1
#
_cell.length_a   1.000
_cell.length_b   1.000
_cell.length_c   1.000
_cell.angle_alpha   90.00
_cell.angle_beta   90.00
_cell.angle_gamma   90.00
#
_symmetry.space_group_name_H-M   'P 1'
#
loop_
_entity.id
_entity.type
_entity.pdbx_description
1 polymer ?
#
loop_
_entity_poly.entity_id
_entity_poly.type
_entity_poly.pdbx_seq_one_letter_code
_entity_poly.pdbx_strand_id
1 'polypeptide(L)'
;MAEPKTKYDRQLRIWGEQGQAALERSSICLLNCGPTGSETLKNLVLGGVGSITIVDGSKVEVGDLGNNFMVDESCVGQSKAKCVCSFLQELNDAVKAKFIEEYPQALIESNPSFFSQFTQLVEDSMVKLDRICRDANVALVFARSYGLTGFIRISVKEHTVIESKPDHFLDDLRLNNPWPELRSFADTIDLNTSDPVVHKHTPYVIILVKMAEEWAKSHGGCLPSTRDEKKQFKDLIKARMIAIDEDNYKEAMEASFKVYAPRGISSELEKIINDGSAEVGSSSSEFWVTVAALKDFIDNEGNGEAPLEGSIPDMTSSTELYVNLQKIYQAKAVADFIAMEQKVRHILKIIGRDPYSISNAYIKSFCKNARKLRVCRYRPIEDEFNTPVQAELQKCLTDEDYSYAAGFYILLRAADRFAANYNSFPGQFEGGMDEDISRLKSIAVSLLSDLGCNGSSLIEDLINEMCRYGAAELHAVAALIGGIASQEVIKLITRQFVPMSGTFIFNGIDHKSQLLLL
;
A
#
# COMPACT_ATOMS: atom_id res chain seq x y z
N MET A 1 26.95 -18.06 -10.14
CA MET A 1 25.64 -17.40 -9.88
C MET A 1 24.88 -18.28 -8.90
N ALA A 2 24.45 -17.74 -7.75
CA ALA A 2 23.51 -18.45 -6.90
C ALA A 2 22.19 -18.63 -7.66
N GLU A 3 21.47 -19.72 -7.43
CA GLU A 3 20.13 -19.90 -8.02
C GLU A 3 19.24 -18.70 -7.64
N PRO A 4 18.40 -18.17 -8.55
CA PRO A 4 17.55 -17.01 -8.29
C PRO A 4 16.72 -17.14 -6.99
N LYS A 5 16.29 -18.36 -6.65
CA LYS A 5 15.57 -18.67 -5.42
C LYS A 5 16.39 -18.43 -4.15
N THR A 6 17.71 -18.63 -4.18
CA THR A 6 18.60 -18.35 -3.03
C THR A 6 18.88 -16.86 -2.89
N LYS A 7 19.05 -16.13 -4.00
CA LYS A 7 19.32 -14.68 -4.00
C LYS A 7 18.15 -13.89 -3.37
N TYR A 8 16.92 -14.26 -3.72
CA TYR A 8 15.71 -13.55 -3.31
C TYR A 8 14.95 -14.18 -2.14
N ASP A 9 15.51 -15.15 -1.40
CA ASP A 9 14.80 -15.86 -0.32
C ASP A 9 14.14 -14.91 0.70
N ARG A 10 14.87 -13.90 1.17
CA ARG A 10 14.35 -12.94 2.18
C ARG A 10 13.13 -12.18 1.69
N GLN A 11 13.14 -11.73 0.44
CA GLN A 11 12.05 -10.93 -0.12
C GLN A 11 10.89 -11.81 -0.63
N LEU A 12 11.18 -13.04 -1.06
CA LEU A 12 10.15 -14.05 -1.36
C LEU A 12 9.30 -14.39 -0.14
N ARG A 13 9.85 -14.30 1.08
CA ARG A 13 9.06 -14.45 2.32
C ARG A 13 8.07 -13.30 2.55
N ILE A 14 8.31 -12.13 1.94
CA ILE A 14 7.47 -10.95 2.07
C ILE A 14 6.38 -10.96 1.01
N TRP A 15 6.73 -11.05 -0.28
CA TRP A 15 5.76 -10.93 -1.39
C TRP A 15 5.53 -12.21 -2.21
N GLY A 16 6.18 -13.31 -1.85
CA GLY A 16 6.00 -14.60 -2.51
C GLY A 16 6.55 -14.64 -3.93
N GLU A 17 6.45 -15.82 -4.55
CA GLU A 17 6.89 -16.03 -5.94
C GLU A 17 6.05 -15.18 -6.93
N GLN A 18 4.76 -14.96 -6.64
CA GLN A 18 3.90 -14.13 -7.49
C GLN A 18 4.33 -12.66 -7.50
N GLY A 19 4.65 -12.09 -6.34
CA GLY A 19 5.18 -10.73 -6.25
C GLY A 19 6.52 -10.60 -6.96
N GLN A 20 7.41 -11.60 -6.80
CA GLN A 20 8.69 -11.59 -7.49
C GLN A 20 8.54 -11.68 -9.01
N ALA A 21 7.65 -12.53 -9.51
CA ALA A 21 7.36 -12.63 -10.94
C ALA A 21 6.78 -11.33 -11.51
N ALA A 22 6.01 -10.57 -10.72
CA ALA A 22 5.54 -9.25 -11.12
C ALA A 22 6.69 -8.24 -11.24
N LEU A 23 7.63 -8.24 -10.28
CA LEU A 23 8.83 -7.41 -10.32
C LEU A 23 9.69 -7.73 -11.55
N GLU A 24 10.00 -9.01 -11.78
CA GLU A 24 10.84 -9.46 -12.90
C GLU A 24 10.24 -9.15 -14.30
N ARG A 25 8.92 -8.94 -14.38
CA ARG A 25 8.21 -8.55 -15.61
C ARG A 25 8.02 -7.04 -15.74
N SER A 26 8.26 -6.29 -14.68
CA SER A 26 8.09 -4.84 -14.67
C SER A 26 9.21 -4.14 -15.44
N SER A 27 8.87 -2.99 -16.00
CA SER A 27 9.85 -2.02 -16.50
C SER A 27 9.69 -0.74 -15.72
N ILE A 28 10.80 -0.14 -15.30
CA ILE A 28 10.87 1.11 -14.54
C ILE A 28 11.67 2.13 -15.33
N CYS A 29 11.38 3.40 -15.15
CA CYS A 29 12.31 4.42 -15.56
C CYS A 29 12.18 5.68 -14.73
N LEU A 30 13.35 6.26 -14.68
CA LEU A 30 13.67 7.39 -13.90
C LEU A 30 13.93 8.54 -14.87
N LEU A 31 13.26 9.65 -14.63
CA LEU A 31 13.58 10.93 -15.24
C LEU A 31 14.48 11.66 -14.25
N ASN A 32 15.63 12.14 -14.73
CA ASN A 32 16.71 12.73 -13.92
C ASN A 32 17.30 11.76 -12.88
N CYS A 33 18.57 11.39 -13.04
CA CYS A 33 19.30 10.50 -12.14
C CYS A 33 20.11 11.25 -11.09
N GLY A 34 19.43 12.14 -10.34
CA GLY A 34 19.96 12.72 -9.11
C GLY A 34 20.12 11.67 -7.99
N PRO A 35 20.64 12.07 -6.81
CA PRO A 35 20.82 11.18 -5.66
C PRO A 35 19.55 10.42 -5.27
N THR A 36 18.41 11.13 -5.21
CA THR A 36 17.12 10.54 -4.80
C THR A 36 16.69 9.44 -5.76
N GLY A 37 16.72 9.73 -7.07
CA GLY A 37 16.35 8.76 -8.10
C GLY A 37 17.31 7.57 -8.18
N SER A 38 18.61 7.81 -8.01
CA SER A 38 19.64 6.77 -7.98
C SER A 38 19.41 5.82 -6.79
N GLU A 39 19.15 6.35 -5.61
CA GLU A 39 18.80 5.58 -4.41
C GLU A 39 17.50 4.77 -4.58
N THR A 40 16.48 5.34 -5.23
CA THR A 40 15.27 4.58 -5.61
C THR A 40 15.60 3.40 -6.52
N LEU A 41 16.34 3.64 -7.61
CA LEU A 41 16.68 2.59 -8.57
C LEU A 41 17.58 1.51 -7.96
N LYS A 42 18.53 1.86 -7.08
CA LYS A 42 19.33 0.89 -6.33
C LYS A 42 18.44 -0.18 -5.70
N ASN A 43 17.43 0.25 -4.94
CA ASN A 43 16.56 -0.64 -4.19
C ASN A 43 15.69 -1.50 -5.12
N LEU A 44 15.20 -0.93 -6.23
CA LEU A 44 14.42 -1.66 -7.23
C LEU A 44 15.27 -2.68 -8.00
N VAL A 45 16.49 -2.32 -8.38
CA VAL A 45 17.45 -3.19 -9.06
C VAL A 45 17.87 -4.35 -8.16
N LEU A 46 18.18 -4.08 -6.89
CA LEU A 46 18.43 -5.13 -5.90
C LEU A 46 17.21 -6.03 -5.68
N GLY A 47 16.01 -5.45 -5.71
CA GLY A 47 14.73 -6.18 -5.67
C GLY A 47 14.44 -7.04 -6.91
N GLY A 48 15.20 -6.88 -8.00
CA GLY A 48 15.08 -7.71 -9.20
C GLY A 48 13.95 -7.28 -10.13
N VAL A 49 13.76 -5.98 -10.35
CA VAL A 49 12.88 -5.50 -11.43
C VAL A 49 13.38 -5.97 -12.80
N GLY A 50 12.47 -6.17 -13.76
CA GLY A 50 12.82 -6.73 -15.08
C GLY A 50 13.75 -5.84 -15.91
N SER A 51 13.42 -4.54 -15.99
CA SER A 51 14.24 -3.56 -16.69
C SER A 51 14.13 -2.17 -16.12
N ILE A 52 15.20 -1.38 -16.30
CA ILE A 52 15.24 0.05 -15.99
C ILE A 52 15.60 0.83 -17.26
N THR A 53 15.04 2.03 -17.40
CA THR A 53 15.54 3.05 -18.34
C THR A 53 15.87 4.33 -17.55
N ILE A 54 16.95 5.02 -17.88
CA ILE A 54 17.29 6.31 -17.24
C ILE A 54 17.28 7.39 -18.31
N VAL A 55 16.52 8.45 -18.08
CA VAL A 55 16.43 9.59 -18.98
C VAL A 55 17.03 10.80 -18.28
N ASP A 56 18.24 11.15 -18.68
CA ASP A 56 18.95 12.29 -18.13
C ASP A 56 19.98 12.81 -19.15
N GLY A 57 19.79 14.05 -19.58
CA GLY A 57 20.70 14.74 -20.50
C GLY A 57 21.89 15.41 -19.82
N SER A 58 21.95 15.41 -18.49
CA SER A 58 23.04 16.03 -17.73
C SER A 58 24.32 15.18 -17.73
N LYS A 59 25.42 15.87 -17.47
CA LYS A 59 26.72 15.25 -17.25
C LYS A 59 27.03 15.19 -15.77
N VAL A 60 27.92 14.28 -15.38
CA VAL A 60 28.42 14.21 -14.01
C VAL A 60 29.26 15.45 -13.73
N GLU A 61 28.91 16.17 -12.68
CA GLU A 61 29.63 17.32 -12.15
C GLU A 61 30.40 16.91 -10.88
N VAL A 62 31.36 17.75 -10.46
CA VAL A 62 32.15 17.48 -9.24
C VAL A 62 31.27 17.37 -8.00
N GLY A 63 30.17 18.14 -7.94
CA GLY A 63 29.20 18.07 -6.85
C GLY A 63 28.50 16.71 -6.73
N ASP A 64 28.29 16.01 -7.85
CA ASP A 64 27.64 14.69 -7.85
C ASP A 64 28.49 13.64 -7.10
N LEU A 65 29.81 13.79 -7.08
CA LEU A 65 30.72 12.87 -6.38
C LEU A 65 30.48 12.86 -4.86
N GLY A 66 29.96 13.96 -4.31
CA GLY A 66 29.71 14.12 -2.88
C GLY A 66 28.36 13.55 -2.43
N ASN A 67 27.40 13.38 -3.33
CA ASN A 67 26.04 13.00 -2.97
C ASN A 67 25.44 11.85 -3.79
N ASN A 68 26.12 11.34 -4.82
CA ASN A 68 25.71 10.17 -5.58
C ASN A 68 26.82 9.09 -5.56
N PHE A 69 26.58 8.01 -4.82
CA PHE A 69 27.57 6.94 -4.65
C PHE A 69 27.77 6.05 -5.89
N MET A 70 26.96 6.25 -6.95
CA MET A 70 27.03 5.48 -8.20
C MET A 70 27.94 6.11 -9.26
N VAL A 71 28.57 7.24 -8.94
CA VAL A 71 29.53 7.92 -9.81
C VAL A 71 30.82 8.18 -9.07
N ASP A 72 31.93 8.19 -9.79
CA ASP A 72 33.27 8.48 -9.27
C ASP A 72 33.97 9.56 -10.10
N GLU A 73 35.18 9.93 -9.71
CA GLU A 73 35.96 10.98 -10.39
C GLU A 73 36.17 10.69 -11.90
N SER A 74 36.22 9.42 -12.29
CA SER A 74 36.36 9.04 -13.71
C SER A 74 35.11 9.34 -14.53
N CYS A 75 33.95 9.44 -13.88
CA CYS A 75 32.68 9.74 -14.51
C CYS A 75 32.49 11.24 -14.82
N VAL A 76 33.27 12.14 -14.21
CA VAL A 76 33.12 13.59 -14.38
C VAL A 76 33.17 14.00 -15.86
N GLY A 77 32.17 14.76 -16.31
CA GLY A 77 32.01 15.18 -17.70
C GLY A 77 31.40 14.14 -18.64
N GLN A 78 31.19 12.90 -18.18
CA GLN A 78 30.44 11.87 -18.91
C GLN A 78 28.93 11.98 -18.65
N SER A 79 28.12 11.29 -19.47
CA SER A 79 26.67 11.21 -19.27
C SER A 79 26.35 10.58 -17.91
N LYS A 80 25.56 11.29 -17.10
CA LYS A 80 25.13 10.82 -15.79
C LYS A 80 24.28 9.55 -15.92
N ALA A 81 23.33 9.55 -16.87
CA ALA A 81 22.48 8.41 -17.15
C ALA A 81 23.29 7.15 -17.48
N LYS A 82 24.33 7.29 -18.30
CA LYS A 82 25.20 6.18 -18.71
C LYS A 82 26.02 5.62 -17.54
N CYS A 83 26.64 6.49 -16.74
CA CYS A 83 27.46 6.07 -15.59
C CYS A 83 26.62 5.34 -14.54
N VAL A 84 25.49 5.93 -14.15
CA VAL A 84 24.55 5.34 -13.18
C VAL A 84 23.99 4.00 -13.68
N CYS A 85 23.61 3.94 -14.97
CA CYS A 85 23.11 2.71 -15.59
C CYS A 85 24.14 1.57 -15.55
N SER A 86 25.41 1.89 -15.81
CA SER A 86 26.52 0.92 -15.75
C SER A 86 26.71 0.38 -14.34
N PHE A 87 26.73 1.26 -13.33
CA PHE A 87 26.84 0.85 -11.93
C PHE A 87 25.67 -0.02 -11.47
N LEU A 88 24.42 0.35 -11.82
CA LEU A 88 23.24 -0.44 -11.48
C LEU A 88 23.26 -1.83 -12.13
N GLN A 89 23.80 -1.94 -13.34
CA GLN A 89 23.96 -3.23 -14.03
C GLN A 89 24.93 -4.17 -13.28
N GLU A 90 25.94 -3.62 -12.59
CA GLU A 90 26.85 -4.39 -11.73
C GLU A 90 26.17 -4.87 -10.44
N LEU A 91 25.24 -4.09 -9.88
CA LEU A 91 24.48 -4.49 -8.69
C LEU A 91 23.59 -5.71 -8.95
N ASN A 92 23.02 -5.81 -10.16
CA ASN A 92 22.20 -6.96 -10.54
C ASN A 92 22.20 -7.19 -12.05
N ASP A 93 23.00 -8.17 -12.48
CA ASP A 93 23.15 -8.61 -13.87
C ASP A 93 21.87 -9.16 -14.51
N ALA A 94 20.87 -9.56 -13.71
CA ALA A 94 19.58 -10.02 -14.21
C ALA A 94 18.66 -8.87 -14.69
N VAL A 95 18.91 -7.64 -14.23
CA VAL A 95 18.10 -6.47 -14.58
C VAL A 95 18.61 -5.88 -15.89
N LYS A 96 17.74 -5.61 -16.86
CA LYS A 96 18.16 -4.96 -18.11
C LYS A 96 18.20 -3.45 -17.92
N ALA A 97 19.37 -2.84 -18.01
CA ALA A 97 19.52 -1.40 -17.87
C ALA A 97 19.71 -0.69 -19.23
N LYS A 98 18.97 0.40 -19.44
CA LYS A 98 19.07 1.28 -20.63
C LYS A 98 19.14 2.74 -20.20
N PHE A 99 19.64 3.60 -21.07
CA PHE A 99 19.68 5.04 -20.83
C PHE A 99 19.38 5.85 -22.10
N ILE A 100 18.94 7.09 -21.90
CA ILE A 100 18.68 8.10 -22.94
C ILE A 100 19.30 9.41 -22.47
N GLU A 101 20.18 9.98 -23.31
CA GLU A 101 20.91 11.22 -23.03
C GLU A 101 20.11 12.46 -23.50
N GLU A 102 18.87 12.57 -23.04
CA GLU A 102 17.97 13.69 -23.34
C GLU A 102 17.36 14.24 -22.06
N TYR A 103 17.03 15.53 -22.05
CA TYR A 103 16.32 16.15 -20.93
C TYR A 103 14.84 15.73 -20.94
N PRO A 104 14.30 15.26 -19.80
CA PRO A 104 12.90 14.86 -19.70
C PRO A 104 11.90 15.87 -20.26
N GLN A 105 12.12 17.18 -20.05
CA GLN A 105 11.27 18.25 -20.56
C GLN A 105 11.15 18.21 -22.10
N ALA A 106 12.27 18.04 -22.80
CA ALA A 106 12.29 17.98 -24.27
C ALA A 106 11.53 16.74 -24.78
N LEU A 107 11.65 15.61 -24.08
CA LEU A 107 10.93 14.39 -24.43
C LEU A 107 9.42 14.54 -24.22
N ILE A 108 8.97 15.22 -23.16
CA ILE A 108 7.54 15.42 -22.89
C ILE A 108 6.87 16.20 -24.01
N GLU A 109 7.61 17.15 -24.59
CA GLU A 109 7.11 17.97 -25.69
C GLU A 109 7.18 17.23 -27.03
N SER A 110 8.30 16.56 -27.31
CA SER A 110 8.57 15.95 -28.62
C SER A 110 8.00 14.54 -28.80
N ASN A 111 7.91 13.76 -27.72
CA ASN A 111 7.42 12.38 -27.75
C ASN A 111 6.66 12.00 -26.46
N PRO A 112 5.47 12.56 -26.21
CA PRO A 112 4.65 12.23 -25.03
C PRO A 112 4.38 10.72 -24.89
N SER A 113 4.28 9.99 -26.01
CA SER A 113 4.03 8.55 -26.02
C SER A 113 5.14 7.73 -25.34
N PHE A 114 6.35 8.28 -25.27
CA PHE A 114 7.47 7.69 -24.52
C PHE A 114 7.15 7.56 -23.02
N PHE A 115 6.39 8.50 -22.45
CA PHE A 115 5.98 8.49 -21.04
C PHE A 115 4.75 7.63 -20.75
N SER A 116 4.27 6.86 -21.74
CA SER A 116 3.61 5.58 -21.42
C SER A 116 4.50 4.67 -20.54
N GLN A 117 5.75 5.09 -20.39
CA GLN A 117 6.80 4.63 -19.53
C GLN A 117 6.71 4.95 -18.00
N PHE A 118 6.97 6.21 -17.56
CA PHE A 118 7.92 6.51 -16.42
C PHE A 118 7.95 7.96 -15.79
N THR A 119 8.80 8.30 -14.75
CA THR A 119 8.66 9.51 -13.82
C THR A 119 9.87 10.45 -13.40
N GLN A 120 9.63 11.80 -13.27
CA GLN A 120 10.11 12.91 -12.34
C GLN A 120 10.43 14.31 -13.01
N LEU A 121 9.72 15.42 -12.65
CA LEU A 121 9.92 16.81 -13.18
C LEU A 121 9.41 17.97 -12.24
N VAL A 122 9.56 19.25 -12.66
CA VAL A 122 9.04 20.54 -12.07
C VAL A 122 7.49 20.67 -12.14
N GLU A 123 6.83 21.49 -11.31
CA GLU A 123 5.35 21.63 -11.18
C GLU A 123 4.55 21.53 -12.50
N ASP A 124 4.79 22.41 -13.47
CA ASP A 124 4.09 22.39 -14.77
C ASP A 124 4.31 21.08 -15.54
N SER A 125 5.51 20.53 -15.41
CA SER A 125 5.88 19.26 -16.02
C SER A 125 5.29 18.08 -15.23
N MET A 126 5.07 18.20 -13.92
CA MET A 126 4.36 17.21 -13.10
C MET A 126 2.90 17.08 -13.54
N VAL A 127 2.21 18.22 -13.73
CA VAL A 127 0.81 18.23 -14.18
C VAL A 127 0.67 17.63 -15.59
N LYS A 128 1.54 18.04 -16.51
CA LYS A 128 1.56 17.47 -17.88
C LYS A 128 1.84 15.97 -17.85
N LEU A 129 2.85 15.54 -17.09
CA LEU A 129 3.22 14.13 -17.00
C LEU A 129 2.13 13.29 -16.32
N ASP A 130 1.48 13.82 -15.28
CA ASP A 130 0.33 13.18 -14.63
C ASP A 130 -0.78 12.88 -15.65
N ARG A 131 -1.14 13.88 -16.48
CA ARG A 131 -2.15 13.71 -17.52
C ARG A 131 -1.76 12.62 -18.52
N ILE A 132 -0.53 12.69 -19.05
CA ILE A 132 0.00 11.71 -20.01
C ILE A 132 -0.04 10.29 -19.43
N CYS A 133 0.47 10.11 -18.21
CA CYS A 133 0.53 8.80 -17.56
C CYS A 133 -0.85 8.26 -17.21
N ARG A 134 -1.78 9.11 -16.74
CA ARG A 134 -3.16 8.70 -16.47
C ARG A 134 -3.89 8.23 -17.73
N ASP A 135 -3.75 8.95 -18.83
CA ASP A 135 -4.35 8.59 -20.12
C ASP A 135 -3.77 7.27 -20.66
N ALA A 136 -2.48 7.02 -20.40
CA ALA A 136 -1.81 5.77 -20.75
C ALA A 136 -1.99 4.63 -19.72
N ASN A 137 -2.68 4.88 -18.60
CA ASN A 137 -2.83 3.94 -17.47
C ASN A 137 -1.49 3.46 -16.87
N VAL A 138 -0.57 4.41 -16.68
CA VAL A 138 0.78 4.22 -16.16
C VAL A 138 0.84 4.77 -14.75
N ALA A 139 1.47 4.01 -13.85
CA ALA A 139 1.68 4.46 -12.49
C ALA A 139 2.85 5.45 -12.43
N LEU A 140 2.61 6.59 -11.77
CA LEU A 140 3.57 7.68 -11.65
C LEU A 140 3.94 7.89 -10.18
N VAL A 141 5.23 8.01 -9.85
CA VAL A 141 5.68 8.30 -8.49
C VAL A 141 6.67 9.45 -8.50
N PHE A 142 6.24 10.61 -8.02
CA PHE A 142 7.14 11.73 -7.77
C PHE A 142 7.87 11.52 -6.46
N ALA A 143 9.19 11.65 -6.47
CA ALA A 143 10.03 11.61 -5.29
C ALA A 143 11.03 12.77 -5.38
N ARG A 144 11.19 13.56 -4.32
CA ARG A 144 12.10 14.73 -4.31
C ARG A 144 12.73 14.88 -2.94
N SER A 145 14.01 15.23 -2.92
CA SER A 145 14.69 15.72 -1.73
C SER A 145 15.04 17.20 -1.92
N TYR A 146 14.91 17.99 -0.87
CA TYR A 146 15.27 19.41 -0.88
C TYR A 146 15.79 19.79 0.50
N GLY A 147 17.10 19.94 0.62
CA GLY A 147 17.80 20.10 1.90
C GLY A 147 17.49 18.95 2.84
N LEU A 148 16.87 19.28 3.99
CA LEU A 148 16.44 18.30 4.98
C LEU A 148 14.97 17.87 4.84
N THR A 149 14.22 18.33 3.82
CA THR A 149 12.86 17.85 3.56
C THR A 149 12.81 16.89 2.38
N GLY A 150 11.81 16.00 2.39
CA GLY A 150 11.55 15.09 1.30
C GLY A 150 10.06 15.00 0.97
N PHE A 151 9.76 14.68 -0.27
CA PHE A 151 8.42 14.70 -0.85
C PHE A 151 8.20 13.43 -1.66
N ILE A 152 7.08 12.74 -1.45
CA ILE A 152 6.64 11.63 -2.30
C ILE A 152 5.16 11.79 -2.64
N ARG A 153 4.83 11.64 -3.92
CA ARG A 153 3.45 11.68 -4.41
C ARG A 153 3.22 10.62 -5.48
N ILE A 154 2.33 9.67 -5.20
CA ILE A 154 1.92 8.62 -6.15
C ILE A 154 0.74 9.13 -6.96
N SER A 155 0.78 9.09 -8.29
CA SER A 155 -0.35 9.40 -9.14
C SER A 155 -0.76 8.22 -10.02
N VAL A 156 -1.96 7.70 -9.75
CA VAL A 156 -2.61 6.61 -10.52
C VAL A 156 -4.12 6.89 -10.52
N LYS A 157 -4.84 6.59 -11.61
CA LYS A 157 -6.30 6.75 -11.62
C LYS A 157 -6.97 5.88 -10.55
N GLU A 158 -6.66 4.58 -10.60
CA GLU A 158 -7.18 3.59 -9.67
C GLU A 158 -6.14 2.48 -9.51
N HIS A 159 -5.93 2.02 -8.28
CA HIS A 159 -5.10 0.89 -7.95
C HIS A 159 -5.88 -0.10 -7.08
N THR A 160 -6.02 -1.33 -7.56
CA THR A 160 -6.79 -2.39 -6.90
C THR A 160 -5.84 -3.41 -6.28
N VAL A 161 -6.03 -3.69 -4.99
CA VAL A 161 -5.16 -4.56 -4.19
C VAL A 161 -5.97 -5.73 -3.66
N ILE A 162 -5.50 -6.95 -3.95
CA ILE A 162 -6.08 -8.19 -3.41
C ILE A 162 -5.41 -8.54 -2.08
N GLU A 163 -4.07 -8.59 -2.07
CA GLU A 163 -3.29 -8.97 -0.89
C GLU A 163 -2.79 -7.74 -0.14
N SER A 164 -3.69 -7.04 0.56
CA SER A 164 -3.35 -5.79 1.28
C SER A 164 -2.48 -5.97 2.52
N LYS A 165 -2.35 -7.21 3.03
CA LYS A 165 -1.50 -7.59 4.17
C LYS A 165 -1.63 -6.63 5.37
N PRO A 166 -2.84 -6.49 5.94
CA PRO A 166 -3.05 -5.65 7.12
C PRO A 166 -2.24 -6.17 8.32
N ASP A 167 -1.63 -5.26 9.08
CA ASP A 167 -0.85 -5.59 10.29
C ASP A 167 -1.69 -6.28 11.37
N HIS A 168 -2.96 -5.90 11.44
CA HIS A 168 -3.93 -6.46 12.37
C HIS A 168 -5.16 -6.94 11.60
N PHE A 169 -5.38 -8.25 11.62
CA PHE A 169 -6.55 -8.87 11.01
C PHE A 169 -7.09 -9.96 11.91
N LEU A 170 -8.42 -10.04 12.00
CA LEU A 170 -9.07 -11.10 12.74
C LEU A 170 -9.15 -12.34 11.87
N ASP A 171 -8.64 -13.46 12.38
CA ASP A 171 -8.79 -14.76 11.72
C ASP A 171 -10.28 -15.01 11.39
N ASP A 172 -10.56 -15.48 10.18
CA ASP A 172 -11.92 -15.76 9.73
C ASP A 172 -12.42 -17.11 10.29
N LEU A 173 -12.59 -17.18 11.62
CA LEU A 173 -12.99 -18.39 12.34
C LEU A 173 -14.49 -18.66 12.29
N ARG A 174 -15.32 -17.70 11.86
CA ARG A 174 -16.79 -17.81 11.83
C ARG A 174 -17.44 -18.25 13.14
N LEU A 175 -16.85 -17.94 14.29
CA LEU A 175 -17.39 -18.33 15.60
C LEU A 175 -18.76 -17.70 15.91
N ASN A 176 -19.02 -16.51 15.35
CA ASN A 176 -20.30 -15.82 15.46
C ASN A 176 -21.38 -16.42 14.52
N ASN A 177 -20.99 -17.20 13.51
CA ASN A 177 -21.90 -17.82 12.53
C ASN A 177 -21.29 -19.12 11.95
N PRO A 178 -21.10 -20.17 12.76
CA PRO A 178 -20.47 -21.39 12.29
C PRO A 178 -21.40 -22.13 11.33
N TRP A 179 -20.83 -22.62 10.23
CA TRP A 179 -21.56 -23.36 9.20
C TRP A 179 -21.79 -24.82 9.65
N PRO A 180 -22.72 -25.57 9.00
CA PRO A 180 -23.19 -26.86 9.50
C PRO A 180 -22.08 -27.87 9.82
N GLU A 181 -21.06 -27.96 8.97
CA GLU A 181 -19.97 -28.93 9.11
C GLU A 181 -19.05 -28.59 10.29
N LEU A 182 -18.81 -27.31 10.57
CA LEU A 182 -18.06 -26.89 11.76
C LEU A 182 -18.84 -27.20 13.05
N ARG A 183 -20.16 -26.94 13.06
CA ARG A 183 -21.02 -27.29 14.19
C ARG A 183 -21.06 -28.80 14.41
N SER A 184 -21.29 -29.56 13.35
CA SER A 184 -21.33 -31.02 13.41
C SER A 184 -20.03 -31.60 13.96
N PHE A 185 -18.87 -31.04 13.60
CA PHE A 185 -17.60 -31.48 14.16
C PHE A 185 -17.48 -31.12 15.65
N ALA A 186 -17.85 -29.90 16.04
CA ALA A 186 -17.86 -29.50 17.45
C ALA A 186 -18.79 -30.39 18.30
N ASP A 187 -19.93 -30.80 17.77
CA ASP A 187 -20.86 -31.70 18.44
C ASP A 187 -20.27 -33.08 18.74
N THR A 188 -19.30 -33.55 17.95
CA THR A 188 -18.62 -34.84 18.19
C THR A 188 -17.70 -34.85 19.41
N ILE A 189 -17.30 -33.67 19.90
CA ILE A 189 -16.27 -33.53 20.95
C ILE A 189 -16.94 -33.25 22.29
N ASP A 190 -16.83 -34.14 23.26
CA ASP A 190 -17.38 -33.90 24.61
C ASP A 190 -16.44 -33.03 25.46
N LEU A 191 -16.92 -31.85 25.88
CA LEU A 191 -16.18 -30.96 26.78
C LEU A 191 -16.26 -31.38 28.25
N ASN A 192 -17.14 -32.33 28.61
CA ASN A 192 -17.23 -32.85 29.97
C ASN A 192 -16.46 -34.17 30.14
N THR A 193 -15.57 -34.49 29.19
CA THR A 193 -14.72 -35.69 29.26
C THR A 193 -13.95 -35.74 30.57
N SER A 194 -13.88 -36.92 31.19
CA SER A 194 -13.08 -37.16 32.38
C SER A 194 -11.59 -37.38 32.07
N ASP A 195 -11.23 -37.50 30.79
CA ASP A 195 -9.84 -37.63 30.34
C ASP A 195 -9.15 -36.25 30.31
N PRO A 196 -8.20 -35.98 31.23
CA PRO A 196 -7.54 -34.69 31.30
C PRO A 196 -6.67 -34.39 30.08
N VAL A 197 -6.18 -35.41 29.38
CA VAL A 197 -5.37 -35.21 28.16
C VAL A 197 -6.26 -34.72 27.03
N VAL A 198 -7.42 -35.34 26.82
CA VAL A 198 -8.38 -34.92 25.79
C VAL A 198 -8.91 -33.50 26.08
N HIS A 199 -9.23 -33.20 27.34
CA HIS A 199 -9.71 -31.89 27.74
C HIS A 199 -8.68 -30.77 27.47
N LYS A 200 -7.41 -30.98 27.84
CA LYS A 200 -6.29 -30.04 27.61
C LYS A 200 -5.91 -29.83 26.14
N HIS A 201 -6.22 -30.80 25.30
CA HIS A 201 -5.83 -30.78 23.88
C HIS A 201 -7.03 -30.56 22.95
N THR A 202 -8.17 -30.10 23.48
CA THR A 202 -9.31 -29.66 22.67
C THR A 202 -9.05 -28.26 22.11
N PRO A 203 -9.13 -28.04 20.78
CA PRO A 203 -8.88 -26.73 20.18
C PRO A 203 -9.80 -25.64 20.74
N TYR A 204 -9.26 -24.43 21.00
CA TYR A 204 -10.05 -23.32 21.55
C TYR A 204 -11.23 -22.93 20.66
N VAL A 205 -11.11 -23.12 19.34
CA VAL A 205 -12.20 -22.88 18.36
C VAL A 205 -13.42 -23.73 18.70
N ILE A 206 -13.21 -25.02 19.04
CA ILE A 206 -14.29 -25.93 19.40
C ILE A 206 -14.90 -25.54 20.74
N ILE A 207 -14.06 -25.20 21.72
CA ILE A 207 -14.52 -24.69 23.02
C ILE A 207 -15.44 -23.49 22.79
N LEU A 208 -15.00 -22.51 21.99
CA LEU A 208 -15.78 -21.30 21.73
C LEU A 208 -17.07 -21.56 20.97
N VAL A 209 -17.10 -22.45 19.98
CA VAL A 209 -18.35 -22.84 19.28
C VAL A 209 -19.36 -23.40 20.29
N LYS A 210 -18.94 -24.35 21.13
CA LYS A 210 -19.83 -24.99 22.10
C LYS A 210 -20.28 -24.05 23.22
N MET A 211 -19.38 -23.20 23.72
CA MET A 211 -19.73 -22.19 24.72
C MET A 211 -20.69 -21.15 24.15
N ALA A 212 -20.51 -20.73 22.90
CA ALA A 212 -21.42 -19.81 22.22
C ALA A 212 -22.83 -20.41 22.07
N GLU A 213 -22.93 -21.71 21.78
CA GLU A 213 -24.22 -22.40 21.68
C GLU A 213 -24.90 -22.58 23.04
N GLU A 214 -24.14 -22.91 24.09
CA GLU A 214 -24.66 -22.96 25.47
C GLU A 214 -25.17 -21.59 25.93
N TRP A 215 -24.41 -20.54 25.64
CA TRP A 215 -24.81 -19.17 25.89
C TRP A 215 -26.10 -18.83 25.13
N ALA A 216 -26.14 -19.10 23.83
CA ALA A 216 -27.31 -18.81 23.00
C ALA A 216 -28.57 -19.55 23.50
N LYS A 217 -28.44 -20.81 23.94
CA LYS A 217 -29.56 -21.58 24.52
C LYS A 217 -30.15 -20.92 25.78
N SER A 218 -29.31 -20.30 26.61
CA SER A 218 -29.73 -19.60 27.83
C SER A 218 -30.18 -18.14 27.59
N HIS A 219 -29.87 -17.57 26.43
CA HIS A 219 -30.11 -16.15 26.12
C HIS A 219 -30.96 -15.95 24.85
N GLY A 220 -31.94 -16.84 24.61
CA GLY A 220 -32.92 -16.67 23.53
C GLY A 220 -32.34 -16.71 22.11
N GLY A 221 -31.21 -17.39 21.91
CA GLY A 221 -30.49 -17.49 20.64
C GLY A 221 -29.46 -16.38 20.40
N CYS A 222 -29.34 -15.41 21.31
CA CYS A 222 -28.45 -14.27 21.17
C CYS A 222 -27.03 -14.58 21.66
N LEU A 223 -26.04 -14.00 20.98
CA LEU A 223 -24.64 -13.99 21.42
C LEU A 223 -24.36 -12.81 22.36
N PRO A 224 -23.29 -12.84 23.16
CA PRO A 224 -22.96 -11.76 24.09
C PRO A 224 -22.79 -10.42 23.36
N SER A 225 -23.46 -9.37 23.83
CA SER A 225 -23.50 -8.07 23.15
C SER A 225 -23.03 -6.93 24.06
N THR A 226 -23.47 -6.93 25.32
CA THR A 226 -23.13 -5.91 26.30
C THR A 226 -21.79 -6.17 26.97
N ARG A 227 -21.19 -5.16 27.61
CA ARG A 227 -19.93 -5.32 28.36
C ARG A 227 -20.08 -6.38 29.47
N ASP A 228 -21.23 -6.40 30.14
CA ASP A 228 -21.50 -7.33 31.23
C ASP A 228 -21.71 -8.75 30.71
N GLU A 229 -22.46 -8.93 29.62
CA GLU A 229 -22.62 -10.24 28.95
C GLU A 229 -21.28 -10.78 28.46
N LYS A 230 -20.43 -9.93 27.87
CA LYS A 230 -19.09 -10.32 27.41
C LYS A 230 -18.20 -10.78 28.58
N LYS A 231 -18.33 -10.14 29.73
CA LYS A 231 -17.62 -10.55 30.95
C LYS A 231 -18.16 -11.88 31.46
N GLN A 232 -19.49 -12.03 31.57
CA GLN A 232 -20.15 -13.26 31.99
C GLN A 232 -19.81 -14.44 31.07
N PHE A 233 -19.72 -14.22 29.76
CA PHE A 233 -19.30 -15.24 28.81
C PHE A 233 -17.86 -15.70 29.04
N LYS A 234 -16.94 -14.78 29.34
CA LYS A 234 -15.57 -15.13 29.74
C LYS A 234 -15.54 -15.91 31.06
N ASP A 235 -16.35 -15.50 32.03
CA ASP A 235 -16.47 -16.20 33.31
C ASP A 235 -17.06 -17.61 33.12
N LEU A 236 -17.98 -17.80 32.16
CA LEU A 236 -18.52 -19.11 31.77
C LEU A 236 -17.42 -20.02 31.21
N ILE A 237 -16.59 -19.52 30.30
CA ILE A 237 -15.43 -20.27 29.77
C ILE A 237 -14.47 -20.64 30.91
N LYS A 238 -14.18 -19.69 31.80
CA LYS A 238 -13.29 -19.91 32.95
C LYS A 238 -13.83 -20.96 33.91
N ALA A 239 -15.14 -21.03 34.11
CA ALA A 239 -15.77 -22.03 34.97
C ALA A 239 -15.67 -23.46 34.40
N ARG A 240 -15.44 -23.60 33.09
CA ARG A 240 -15.20 -24.90 32.43
C ARG A 240 -13.74 -25.36 32.49
N MET A 241 -12.83 -24.46 32.84
CA MET A 241 -11.42 -24.80 33.03
C MET A 241 -11.24 -25.62 34.32
N ILE A 242 -10.69 -26.83 34.20
CA ILE A 242 -10.52 -27.78 35.31
C ILE A 242 -9.19 -27.52 36.04
N ALA A 243 -8.12 -27.27 35.27
CA ALA A 243 -6.78 -27.06 35.80
C ALA A 243 -6.20 -25.70 35.41
N ILE A 244 -5.28 -25.16 36.20
CA ILE A 244 -4.72 -23.82 35.96
C ILE A 244 -3.77 -23.78 34.74
N ASP A 245 -3.30 -24.94 34.29
CA ASP A 245 -2.34 -25.12 33.20
C ASP A 245 -3.03 -25.48 31.87
N GLU A 246 -4.33 -25.22 31.73
CA GLU A 246 -5.09 -25.47 30.49
C GLU A 246 -4.96 -24.29 29.52
N ASP A 247 -3.88 -24.29 28.74
CA ASP A 247 -3.57 -23.20 27.81
C ASP A 247 -4.62 -23.04 26.71
N ASN A 248 -5.28 -24.12 26.27
CA ASN A 248 -6.39 -24.06 25.33
C ASN A 248 -7.61 -23.25 25.85
N TYR A 249 -7.91 -23.32 27.16
CA TYR A 249 -8.96 -22.49 27.77
C TYR A 249 -8.51 -21.05 27.98
N LYS A 250 -7.22 -20.81 28.25
CA LYS A 250 -6.65 -19.45 28.26
C LYS A 250 -6.76 -18.80 26.89
N GLU A 251 -6.35 -19.52 25.84
CA GLU A 251 -6.52 -19.12 24.44
C GLU A 251 -8.00 -18.84 24.12
N ALA A 252 -8.93 -19.69 24.57
CA ALA A 252 -10.36 -19.46 24.39
C ALA A 252 -10.84 -18.16 25.05
N MET A 253 -10.41 -17.87 26.29
CA MET A 253 -10.76 -16.62 26.98
C MET A 253 -10.18 -15.38 26.30
N GLU A 254 -8.96 -15.48 25.77
CA GLU A 254 -8.33 -14.40 25.00
C GLU A 254 -9.04 -14.18 23.67
N ALA A 255 -9.40 -15.25 22.96
CA ALA A 255 -10.08 -15.22 21.68
C ALA A 255 -11.61 -15.08 21.77
N SER A 256 -12.19 -15.02 22.97
CA SER A 256 -13.65 -15.02 23.18
C SER A 256 -14.35 -13.87 22.44
N PHE A 257 -13.64 -12.77 22.20
CA PHE A 257 -14.18 -11.63 21.46
C PHE A 257 -14.51 -11.91 20.01
N LYS A 258 -13.92 -12.95 19.42
CA LYS A 258 -14.24 -13.42 18.07
C LYS A 258 -15.64 -14.03 17.99
N VAL A 259 -16.21 -14.51 19.10
CA VAL A 259 -17.60 -15.04 19.17
C VAL A 259 -18.63 -13.94 18.96
N TYR A 260 -18.38 -12.74 19.48
CA TYR A 260 -19.29 -11.60 19.41
C TYR A 260 -18.79 -10.48 18.49
N ALA A 261 -17.89 -10.83 17.56
CA ALA A 261 -17.53 -9.94 16.47
C ALA A 261 -18.77 -9.70 15.57
N PRO A 262 -18.91 -8.51 14.98
CA PRO A 262 -19.98 -8.23 14.02
C PRO A 262 -20.03 -9.29 12.91
N ARG A 263 -21.24 -9.72 12.54
CA ARG A 263 -21.47 -10.63 11.41
C ARG A 263 -21.34 -9.89 10.08
N GLY A 264 -21.06 -10.64 9.02
CA GLY A 264 -21.03 -10.14 7.66
C GLY A 264 -19.69 -9.51 7.26
N ILE A 265 -19.78 -8.55 6.35
CA ILE A 265 -18.63 -7.88 5.74
C ILE A 265 -18.33 -6.54 6.41
N SER A 266 -17.09 -6.06 6.27
CA SER A 266 -16.70 -4.73 6.75
C SER A 266 -17.34 -3.63 5.90
N SER A 267 -17.49 -2.44 6.47
CA SER A 267 -17.94 -1.24 5.73
C SER A 267 -17.08 -0.93 4.51
N GLU A 268 -15.79 -1.26 4.58
CA GLU A 268 -14.86 -1.09 3.46
C GLU A 268 -15.16 -2.06 2.31
N LEU A 269 -15.41 -3.34 2.62
CA LEU A 269 -15.79 -4.31 1.59
C LEU A 269 -17.18 -4.00 1.02
N GLU A 270 -18.10 -3.52 1.85
CA GLU A 270 -19.43 -3.08 1.43
C GLU A 270 -19.37 -1.93 0.43
N LYS A 271 -18.48 -0.95 0.63
CA LYS A 271 -18.23 0.10 -0.36
C LYS A 271 -17.70 -0.46 -1.68
N ILE A 272 -16.80 -1.44 -1.64
CA ILE A 272 -16.21 -2.05 -2.84
C ILE A 272 -17.27 -2.81 -3.65
N ILE A 273 -18.10 -3.65 -3.02
CA ILE A 273 -19.12 -4.42 -3.76
C ILE A 273 -20.27 -3.54 -4.27
N ASN A 274 -20.48 -2.37 -3.68
CA ASN A 274 -21.49 -1.39 -4.11
C ASN A 274 -20.90 -0.25 -4.95
N ASP A 275 -19.62 -0.33 -5.31
CA ASP A 275 -19.00 0.63 -6.20
C ASP A 275 -19.58 0.54 -7.61
N GLY A 276 -19.78 1.68 -8.28
CA GLY A 276 -20.30 1.69 -9.66
C GLY A 276 -19.42 0.91 -10.64
N SER A 277 -18.14 0.73 -10.34
CA SER A 277 -17.22 -0.08 -11.18
C SER A 277 -17.54 -1.58 -11.14
N ALA A 278 -18.32 -2.04 -10.16
CA ALA A 278 -18.83 -3.41 -10.10
C ALA A 278 -20.01 -3.65 -11.09
N GLU A 279 -20.54 -2.61 -11.71
CA GLU A 279 -21.44 -2.72 -12.87
C GLU A 279 -20.61 -3.03 -14.12
N VAL A 280 -20.34 -4.31 -14.35
CA VAL A 280 -19.33 -4.74 -15.31
C VAL A 280 -19.82 -4.83 -16.75
N GLY A 281 -18.92 -4.51 -17.68
CA GLY A 281 -19.08 -4.68 -19.13
C GLY A 281 -17.85 -5.33 -19.76
N SER A 282 -17.81 -5.40 -21.09
CA SER A 282 -16.74 -6.11 -21.83
C SER A 282 -15.33 -5.56 -21.61
N SER A 283 -15.20 -4.30 -21.21
CA SER A 283 -13.93 -3.62 -20.91
C SER A 283 -13.53 -3.63 -19.43
N SER A 284 -14.36 -4.19 -18.54
CA SER A 284 -14.08 -4.18 -17.10
C SER A 284 -12.85 -5.01 -16.73
N SER A 285 -12.12 -4.58 -15.69
CA SER A 285 -10.93 -5.28 -15.21
C SER A 285 -11.30 -6.63 -14.58
N GLU A 286 -10.33 -7.54 -14.50
CA GLU A 286 -10.50 -8.84 -13.83
C GLU A 286 -10.93 -8.68 -12.37
N PHE A 287 -10.41 -7.65 -11.70
CA PHE A 287 -10.76 -7.31 -10.32
C PHE A 287 -12.25 -7.00 -10.20
N TRP A 288 -12.77 -6.07 -11.02
CA TRP A 288 -14.17 -5.65 -10.92
C TRP A 288 -15.16 -6.75 -11.35
N VAL A 289 -14.80 -7.58 -12.33
CA VAL A 289 -15.58 -8.78 -12.67
C VAL A 289 -15.65 -9.74 -11.48
N THR A 290 -14.55 -9.91 -10.76
CA THR A 290 -14.51 -10.79 -9.58
C THR A 290 -15.24 -10.16 -8.38
N VAL A 291 -15.22 -8.82 -8.23
CA VAL A 291 -16.05 -8.09 -7.24
C VAL A 291 -17.53 -8.23 -7.54
N ALA A 292 -17.96 -8.16 -8.80
CA ALA A 292 -19.35 -8.39 -9.18
C ALA A 292 -19.80 -9.83 -8.83
N ALA A 293 -18.93 -10.82 -9.08
CA ALA A 293 -19.17 -12.20 -8.65
C ALA A 293 -19.20 -12.34 -7.11
N LEU A 294 -18.36 -11.58 -6.40
CA LEU A 294 -18.33 -11.56 -4.94
C LEU A 294 -19.63 -11.02 -4.35
N LYS A 295 -20.19 -9.96 -4.93
CA LYS A 295 -21.49 -9.42 -4.53
C LYS A 295 -22.58 -10.48 -4.65
N ASP A 296 -22.67 -11.11 -5.82
CA ASP A 296 -23.62 -12.19 -6.08
C ASP A 296 -23.41 -13.39 -5.14
N PHE A 297 -22.16 -13.75 -4.82
CA PHE A 297 -21.86 -14.77 -3.81
C PHE A 297 -22.36 -14.39 -2.42
N ILE A 298 -22.07 -13.17 -1.96
CA ILE A 298 -22.48 -12.70 -0.63
C ILE A 298 -24.01 -12.76 -0.49
N ASP A 299 -24.74 -12.37 -1.53
CA ASP A 299 -26.20 -12.32 -1.54
C ASP A 299 -26.87 -13.71 -1.58
N ASN A 300 -26.18 -14.74 -2.10
CA ASN A 300 -26.75 -16.07 -2.35
C ASN A 300 -26.10 -17.18 -1.50
N GLU A 301 -24.90 -17.64 -1.84
CA GLU A 301 -24.23 -18.77 -1.19
C GLU A 301 -23.53 -18.38 0.12
N GLY A 302 -23.11 -17.12 0.22
CA GLY A 302 -22.37 -16.56 1.33
C GLY A 302 -23.24 -16.21 2.54
N ASN A 303 -24.56 -16.07 2.37
CA ASN A 303 -25.50 -15.64 3.41
C ASN A 303 -25.04 -14.36 4.14
N GLY A 304 -24.65 -13.34 3.37
CA GLY A 304 -24.15 -12.06 3.88
C GLY A 304 -22.66 -12.06 4.22
N GLU A 305 -21.94 -13.17 4.00
CA GLU A 305 -20.52 -13.30 4.27
C GLU A 305 -19.68 -13.46 3.01
N ALA A 306 -18.45 -12.98 3.06
CA ALA A 306 -17.45 -13.24 2.02
C ALA A 306 -17.04 -14.72 1.97
N PRO A 307 -16.42 -15.22 0.87
CA PRO A 307 -15.78 -16.53 0.82
C PRO A 307 -14.82 -16.75 1.98
N LEU A 308 -14.79 -17.96 2.54
CA LEU A 308 -13.92 -18.31 3.65
C LEU A 308 -12.43 -18.33 3.23
N GLU A 309 -11.56 -17.75 4.06
CA GLU A 309 -10.11 -17.76 3.82
C GLU A 309 -9.50 -19.18 3.84
N GLY A 310 -10.03 -20.04 4.72
CA GLY A 310 -9.64 -21.45 4.84
C GLY A 310 -8.40 -21.72 5.67
N SER A 311 -7.67 -20.69 6.11
CA SER A 311 -6.60 -20.78 7.10
C SER A 311 -7.15 -20.65 8.52
N ILE A 312 -6.49 -21.31 9.47
CA ILE A 312 -6.72 -21.15 10.91
C ILE A 312 -5.36 -20.90 11.58
N PRO A 313 -5.30 -20.13 12.68
CA PRO A 313 -4.07 -19.88 13.41
C PRO A 313 -3.57 -21.17 14.08
N ASP A 314 -2.32 -21.13 14.57
CA ASP A 314 -1.83 -22.16 15.47
C ASP A 314 -2.57 -22.09 16.82
N MET A 315 -2.68 -23.22 17.52
CA MET A 315 -3.39 -23.31 18.79
C MET A 315 -3.05 -24.55 19.60
N THR A 316 -3.17 -24.45 20.92
CA THR A 316 -3.00 -25.57 21.83
C THR A 316 -4.08 -26.63 21.57
N SER A 317 -3.67 -27.76 21.00
CA SER A 317 -4.57 -28.85 20.61
C SER A 317 -3.83 -30.15 20.32
N SER A 318 -4.56 -31.26 20.18
CA SER A 318 -3.99 -32.50 19.66
C SER A 318 -3.79 -32.37 18.15
N THR A 319 -2.74 -33.00 17.62
CA THR A 319 -2.45 -32.98 16.18
C THR A 319 -3.63 -33.47 15.35
N GLU A 320 -4.33 -34.50 15.83
CA GLU A 320 -5.49 -35.05 15.12
C GLU A 320 -6.67 -34.06 15.06
N LEU A 321 -7.05 -33.47 16.20
CA LEU A 321 -8.16 -32.50 16.24
C LEU A 321 -7.82 -31.25 15.44
N TYR A 322 -6.58 -30.76 15.51
CA TYR A 322 -6.12 -29.61 14.72
C TYR A 322 -6.21 -29.89 13.22
N VAL A 323 -5.68 -31.02 12.76
CA VAL A 323 -5.69 -31.39 11.34
C VAL A 323 -7.12 -31.59 10.83
N ASN A 324 -8.00 -32.20 11.63
CA ASN A 324 -9.41 -32.36 11.26
C ASN A 324 -10.14 -31.02 11.18
N LEU A 325 -9.91 -30.11 12.15
CA LEU A 325 -10.43 -28.75 12.11
C LEU A 325 -9.93 -28.00 10.87
N GLN A 326 -8.63 -28.05 10.59
CA GLN A 326 -8.03 -27.43 9.42
C GLN A 326 -8.66 -27.92 8.11
N LYS A 327 -8.89 -29.23 7.97
CA LYS A 327 -9.57 -29.82 6.81
C LYS A 327 -10.99 -29.29 6.62
N ILE A 328 -11.74 -29.05 7.70
CA ILE A 328 -13.10 -28.51 7.65
C ILE A 328 -13.08 -27.07 7.09
N TYR A 329 -12.19 -26.21 7.57
CA TYR A 329 -12.01 -24.85 7.03
C TYR A 329 -11.55 -24.86 5.57
N GLN A 330 -10.60 -25.73 5.22
CA GLN A 330 -10.13 -25.86 3.84
C GLN A 330 -11.24 -26.35 2.90
N ALA A 331 -12.05 -27.33 3.32
CA ALA A 331 -13.16 -27.84 2.53
C ALA A 331 -14.21 -26.76 2.25
N LYS A 332 -14.56 -25.95 3.27
CA LYS A 332 -15.48 -24.82 3.09
C LYS A 332 -14.90 -23.76 2.15
N ALA A 333 -13.62 -23.40 2.30
CA ALA A 333 -12.96 -22.45 1.39
C ALA A 333 -12.91 -22.96 -0.06
N VAL A 334 -12.74 -24.27 -0.28
CA VAL A 334 -12.82 -24.89 -1.61
C VAL A 334 -14.24 -24.82 -2.17
N ALA A 335 -15.27 -25.11 -1.37
CA ALA A 335 -16.65 -24.97 -1.79
C ALA A 335 -17.00 -23.53 -2.18
N ASP A 336 -16.57 -22.55 -1.39
CA ASP A 336 -16.79 -21.12 -1.67
C ASP A 336 -16.05 -20.68 -2.94
N PHE A 337 -14.82 -21.16 -3.14
CA PHE A 337 -14.07 -20.93 -4.37
C PHE A 337 -14.80 -21.46 -5.61
N ILE A 338 -15.37 -22.67 -5.56
CA ILE A 338 -16.11 -23.26 -6.69
C ILE A 338 -17.34 -22.41 -7.03
N ALA A 339 -18.08 -21.95 -6.02
CA ALA A 339 -19.23 -21.07 -6.22
C ALA A 339 -18.82 -19.73 -6.86
N MET A 340 -17.75 -19.11 -6.34
CA MET A 340 -17.16 -17.90 -6.91
C MET A 340 -16.70 -18.09 -8.36
N GLU A 341 -16.01 -19.19 -8.66
CA GLU A 341 -15.54 -19.52 -10.00
C GLU A 341 -16.72 -19.62 -10.98
N GLN A 342 -17.81 -20.30 -10.60
CA GLN A 342 -19.01 -20.42 -11.44
C GLN A 342 -19.62 -19.05 -11.75
N LYS A 343 -19.70 -18.16 -10.76
CA LYS A 343 -20.23 -16.79 -10.94
C LYS A 343 -19.34 -15.94 -11.84
N VAL A 344 -18.02 -15.96 -11.62
CA VAL A 344 -17.07 -15.24 -12.49
C VAL A 344 -17.23 -15.68 -13.94
N ARG A 345 -17.28 -17.00 -14.17
CA ARG A 345 -17.47 -17.59 -15.51
C ARG A 345 -18.80 -17.17 -16.14
N HIS A 346 -19.87 -17.17 -15.34
CA HIS A 346 -21.20 -16.76 -15.78
C HIS A 346 -21.22 -15.28 -16.19
N ILE A 347 -20.67 -14.40 -15.36
CA ILE A 347 -20.59 -12.96 -15.64
C ILE A 347 -19.75 -12.70 -16.89
N LEU A 348 -18.58 -13.35 -17.02
CA LEU A 348 -17.74 -13.24 -18.23
C LEU A 348 -18.52 -13.60 -19.50
N LYS A 349 -19.33 -14.67 -19.45
CA LYS A 349 -20.19 -15.06 -20.57
C LYS A 349 -21.24 -14.00 -20.90
N ILE A 350 -21.89 -13.40 -19.89
CA ILE A 350 -22.90 -12.35 -20.08
C ILE A 350 -22.29 -11.11 -20.74
N ILE A 351 -21.11 -10.68 -20.28
CA ILE A 351 -20.42 -9.49 -20.82
C ILE A 351 -19.64 -9.76 -22.12
N GLY A 352 -19.80 -10.96 -22.71
CA GLY A 352 -19.21 -11.31 -24.01
C GLY A 352 -17.71 -11.60 -24.00
N ARG A 353 -17.14 -11.97 -22.85
CA ARG A 353 -15.73 -12.36 -22.70
C ARG A 353 -15.58 -13.89 -22.61
N ASP A 354 -14.38 -14.39 -22.91
CA ASP A 354 -14.04 -15.80 -22.66
C ASP A 354 -14.23 -16.14 -21.16
N PRO A 355 -15.07 -17.14 -20.82
CA PRO A 355 -15.27 -17.59 -19.43
C PRO A 355 -14.00 -18.05 -18.72
N TYR A 356 -12.91 -18.34 -19.43
CA TYR A 356 -11.64 -18.78 -18.87
C TYR A 356 -10.57 -17.68 -18.90
N SER A 357 -10.93 -16.45 -19.29
CA SER A 357 -9.98 -15.32 -19.34
C SER A 357 -9.42 -14.91 -17.98
N ILE A 358 -10.12 -15.21 -16.88
CA ILE A 358 -9.63 -15.03 -15.51
C ILE A 358 -9.23 -16.40 -14.96
N SER A 359 -7.96 -16.55 -14.57
CA SER A 359 -7.43 -17.84 -14.13
C SER A 359 -7.96 -18.29 -12.78
N ASN A 360 -8.05 -19.62 -12.57
CA ASN A 360 -8.44 -20.20 -11.28
C ASN A 360 -7.48 -19.80 -10.14
N ALA A 361 -6.20 -19.62 -10.44
CA ALA A 361 -5.22 -19.15 -9.46
C ALA A 361 -5.55 -17.74 -8.96
N TYR A 362 -5.96 -16.85 -9.87
CA TYR A 362 -6.40 -15.49 -9.53
C TYR A 362 -7.66 -15.52 -8.66
N ILE A 363 -8.71 -16.24 -9.10
CA ILE A 363 -9.98 -16.34 -8.36
C ILE A 363 -9.76 -16.94 -6.96
N LYS A 364 -8.88 -17.96 -6.83
CA LYS A 364 -8.54 -18.56 -5.55
C LYS A 364 -7.82 -17.58 -4.62
N SER A 365 -6.83 -16.83 -5.12
CA SER A 365 -6.16 -15.77 -4.34
C SER A 365 -7.15 -14.68 -3.94
N PHE A 366 -8.06 -14.29 -4.84
CA PHE A 366 -9.13 -13.34 -4.55
C PHE A 366 -10.03 -13.81 -3.40
N CYS A 367 -10.53 -15.06 -3.45
CA CYS A 367 -11.38 -15.63 -2.39
C CYS A 367 -10.67 -15.61 -1.03
N LYS A 368 -9.40 -16.04 -0.99
CA LYS A 368 -8.58 -16.06 0.22
C LYS A 368 -8.44 -14.65 0.85
N ASN A 369 -8.48 -13.61 0.03
CA ASN A 369 -8.27 -12.23 0.46
C ASN A 369 -9.52 -11.35 0.33
N ALA A 370 -10.71 -11.93 0.16
CA ALA A 370 -11.93 -11.17 -0.10
C ALA A 370 -12.24 -10.12 0.98
N ARG A 371 -11.92 -10.42 2.24
CA ARG A 371 -12.07 -9.48 3.38
C ARG A 371 -10.96 -8.41 3.46
N LYS A 372 -9.91 -8.56 2.68
CA LYS A 372 -8.67 -7.76 2.69
C LYS A 372 -8.55 -6.87 1.45
N LEU A 373 -9.54 -6.87 0.56
CA LEU A 373 -9.51 -6.05 -0.66
C LEU A 373 -9.37 -4.56 -0.33
N ARG A 374 -8.67 -3.83 -1.19
CA ARG A 374 -8.57 -2.37 -1.16
C ARG A 374 -8.66 -1.80 -2.57
N VAL A 375 -9.29 -0.64 -2.69
CA VAL A 375 -9.35 0.15 -3.91
C VAL A 375 -8.85 1.55 -3.58
N CYS A 376 -7.74 1.94 -4.18
CA CYS A 376 -7.11 3.24 -3.99
C CYS A 376 -7.37 4.11 -5.23
N ARG A 377 -7.96 5.29 -5.06
CA ARG A 377 -8.18 6.26 -6.16
C ARG A 377 -7.47 7.56 -5.81
N TYR A 378 -6.63 8.04 -6.71
CA TYR A 378 -5.78 9.19 -6.44
C TYR A 378 -6.26 10.41 -7.19
N ARG A 379 -6.35 11.54 -6.48
CA ARG A 379 -6.62 12.85 -7.06
C ARG A 379 -5.55 13.19 -8.12
N PRO A 380 -5.95 13.74 -9.29
CA PRO A 380 -5.02 14.33 -10.24
C PRO A 380 -4.14 15.39 -9.58
N ILE A 381 -2.90 15.54 -10.07
CA ILE A 381 -1.97 16.54 -9.56
C ILE A 381 -2.50 17.96 -9.81
N GLU A 382 -3.13 18.16 -10.96
CA GLU A 382 -3.78 19.44 -11.31
C GLU A 382 -4.85 19.86 -10.29
N ASP A 383 -5.67 18.92 -9.85
CA ASP A 383 -6.73 19.17 -8.86
C ASP A 383 -6.16 19.42 -7.47
N GLU A 384 -5.09 18.72 -7.08
CA GLU A 384 -4.39 19.01 -5.81
C GLU A 384 -3.72 20.40 -5.82
N PHE A 385 -3.20 20.81 -6.98
CA PHE A 385 -2.46 22.07 -7.11
C PHE A 385 -3.36 23.28 -7.26
N ASN A 386 -4.52 23.14 -7.90
CA ASN A 386 -5.42 24.25 -8.20
C ASN A 386 -6.66 24.27 -7.30
N THR A 387 -7.17 23.11 -6.89
CA THR A 387 -8.42 22.97 -6.13
C THR A 387 -8.30 21.97 -4.98
N PRO A 388 -7.31 22.13 -4.07
CA PRO A 388 -7.13 21.21 -2.96
C PRO A 388 -8.38 21.16 -2.08
N VAL A 389 -8.49 20.12 -1.25
CA VAL A 389 -9.43 20.02 -0.12
C VAL A 389 -9.08 21.12 0.87
N GLN A 390 -9.56 22.34 0.59
CA GLN A 390 -9.21 23.58 1.29
C GLN A 390 -9.39 23.44 2.81
N ALA A 391 -10.47 22.79 3.25
CA ALA A 391 -10.73 22.56 4.67
C ALA A 391 -9.64 21.69 5.33
N GLU A 392 -9.14 20.67 4.64
CA GLU A 392 -8.06 19.81 5.17
C GLU A 392 -6.72 20.54 5.13
N LEU A 393 -6.42 21.27 4.05
CA LEU A 393 -5.19 22.08 3.97
C LEU A 393 -5.13 23.13 5.09
N GLN A 394 -6.22 23.88 5.31
CA GLN A 394 -6.31 24.87 6.39
C GLN A 394 -6.14 24.23 7.77
N LYS A 395 -6.78 23.08 8.00
CA LYS A 395 -6.62 22.30 9.23
C LYS A 395 -5.16 21.88 9.43
N CYS A 396 -4.52 21.28 8.43
CA CYS A 396 -3.12 20.87 8.50
C CYS A 396 -2.17 22.04 8.76
N LEU A 397 -2.42 23.23 8.19
CA LEU A 397 -1.59 24.42 8.42
C LEU A 397 -1.64 24.93 9.86
N THR A 398 -2.72 24.66 10.59
CA THR A 398 -2.90 25.12 11.99
C THR A 398 -2.63 24.05 13.04
N ASP A 399 -2.52 22.78 12.62
CA ASP A 399 -2.34 21.64 13.50
C ASP A 399 -0.86 21.50 13.93
N GLU A 400 -0.62 21.24 15.21
CA GLU A 400 0.73 21.17 15.77
C GLU A 400 1.59 20.05 15.15
N ASP A 401 0.98 18.94 14.74
CA ASP A 401 1.69 17.78 14.18
C ASP A 401 1.83 17.87 12.65
N TYR A 402 0.96 18.62 11.97
CA TYR A 402 0.92 18.71 10.51
C TYR A 402 1.42 20.03 9.93
N SER A 403 1.47 21.10 10.71
CA SER A 403 1.83 22.46 10.24
C SER A 403 3.20 22.52 9.56
N TYR A 404 4.19 21.78 10.06
CA TYR A 404 5.50 21.66 9.44
C TYR A 404 5.43 20.98 8.08
N ALA A 405 4.73 19.85 7.98
CA ALA A 405 4.58 19.12 6.72
C ALA A 405 3.79 19.92 5.68
N ALA A 406 2.67 20.53 6.09
CA ALA A 406 1.89 21.43 5.23
C ALA A 406 2.72 22.65 4.81
N GLY A 407 3.52 23.21 5.72
CA GLY A 407 4.44 24.30 5.42
C GLY A 407 5.47 23.94 4.37
N PHE A 408 6.17 22.80 4.53
CA PHE A 408 7.11 22.31 3.52
C PHE A 408 6.44 22.01 2.18
N TYR A 409 5.23 21.43 2.19
CA TYR A 409 4.45 21.24 0.96
C TYR A 409 4.23 22.56 0.21
N ILE A 410 3.77 23.60 0.90
CA ILE A 410 3.57 24.93 0.29
C ILE A 410 4.91 25.53 -0.16
N LEU A 411 5.97 25.39 0.64
CA LEU A 411 7.29 25.96 0.32
C LEU A 411 7.99 25.27 -0.85
N LEU A 412 7.81 23.96 -1.03
CA LEU A 412 8.32 23.23 -2.20
C LEU A 412 7.67 23.77 -3.49
N ARG A 413 6.36 24.00 -3.48
CA ARG A 413 5.66 24.64 -4.60
C ARG A 413 6.07 26.10 -4.79
N ALA A 414 6.23 26.85 -3.70
CA ALA A 414 6.73 28.22 -3.76
C ALA A 414 8.15 28.30 -4.33
N ALA A 415 9.02 27.33 -4.02
CA ALA A 415 10.36 27.23 -4.58
C ALA A 415 10.36 26.93 -6.08
N ASP A 416 9.41 26.12 -6.58
CA ASP A 416 9.25 25.87 -8.01
C ASP A 416 8.76 27.13 -8.74
N ARG A 417 7.79 27.86 -8.17
CA ARG A 417 7.35 29.16 -8.70
C ARG A 417 8.45 30.22 -8.63
N PHE A 418 9.29 30.19 -7.59
CA PHE A 418 10.48 31.04 -7.49
C PHE A 418 11.47 30.72 -8.62
N ALA A 419 11.78 29.45 -8.85
CA ALA A 419 12.69 29.03 -9.92
C ALA A 419 12.18 29.43 -11.31
N ALA A 420 10.88 29.32 -11.56
CA ALA A 420 10.26 29.77 -12.81
C ALA A 420 10.39 31.30 -13.00
N ASN A 421 10.31 32.08 -11.92
CA ASN A 421 10.36 33.54 -11.98
C ASN A 421 11.80 34.09 -12.05
N TYR A 422 12.76 33.45 -11.38
CA TYR A 422 14.11 33.99 -11.19
C TYR A 422 15.21 33.16 -11.88
N ASN A 423 14.88 32.02 -12.50
CA ASN A 423 15.83 31.08 -13.12
C ASN A 423 16.89 30.51 -12.15
N SER A 424 16.60 30.52 -10.85
CA SER A 424 17.42 29.94 -9.79
C SER A 424 16.53 29.51 -8.63
N PHE A 425 16.99 28.56 -7.81
CA PHE A 425 16.28 28.23 -6.58
C PHE A 425 16.59 29.22 -5.44
N PRO A 426 15.69 29.36 -4.44
CA PRO A 426 15.94 30.20 -3.28
C PRO A 426 17.22 29.80 -2.55
N GLY A 427 18.13 30.75 -2.32
CA GLY A 427 19.38 30.54 -1.59
C GLY A 427 20.41 29.66 -2.30
N GLN A 428 20.26 29.43 -3.61
CA GLN A 428 21.20 28.62 -4.41
C GLN A 428 22.58 29.28 -4.55
N PHE A 429 22.63 30.62 -4.61
CA PHE A 429 23.87 31.38 -4.80
C PHE A 429 24.24 32.18 -3.54
N GLU A 430 25.54 32.36 -3.31
CA GLU A 430 26.04 33.15 -2.20
C GLU A 430 25.78 34.65 -2.42
N GLY A 431 25.30 35.34 -1.37
CA GLY A 431 25.02 36.78 -1.38
C GLY A 431 23.65 37.12 -1.95
N GLY A 432 22.65 37.28 -1.06
CA GLY A 432 21.26 37.54 -1.45
C GLY A 432 20.20 36.86 -0.57
N MET A 433 20.61 36.17 0.51
CA MET A 433 19.73 35.35 1.33
C MET A 433 18.51 36.11 1.89
N ASP A 434 18.70 37.32 2.41
CA ASP A 434 17.59 38.13 2.93
C ASP A 434 16.58 38.53 1.84
N GLU A 435 17.07 38.76 0.62
CA GLU A 435 16.24 39.08 -0.53
C GLU A 435 15.46 37.84 -1.00
N ASP A 436 16.12 36.68 -1.07
CA ASP A 436 15.49 35.41 -1.42
C ASP A 436 14.44 34.98 -0.40
N ILE A 437 14.70 35.15 0.90
CA ILE A 437 13.73 34.90 1.98
C ILE A 437 12.49 35.78 1.77
N SER A 438 12.69 37.07 1.51
CA SER A 438 11.60 38.01 1.29
C SER A 438 10.76 37.63 0.05
N ARG A 439 11.42 37.30 -1.05
CA ARG A 439 10.78 36.86 -2.31
C ARG A 439 10.02 35.54 -2.13
N LEU A 440 10.64 34.53 -1.50
CA LEU A 440 10.01 33.23 -1.23
C LEU A 440 8.77 33.40 -0.34
N LYS A 441 8.86 34.23 0.71
CA LYS A 441 7.72 34.57 1.58
C LYS A 441 6.57 35.19 0.78
N SER A 442 6.85 36.17 -0.08
CA SER A 442 5.82 36.78 -0.94
C SER A 442 5.17 35.76 -1.87
N ILE A 443 5.95 34.86 -2.48
CA ILE A 443 5.44 33.80 -3.34
C ILE A 443 4.56 32.82 -2.56
N ALA A 444 5.01 32.39 -1.38
CA ALA A 444 4.27 31.45 -0.55
C ALA A 444 2.93 32.03 -0.07
N VAL A 445 2.90 33.31 0.32
CA VAL A 445 1.66 34.02 0.69
C VAL A 445 0.72 34.14 -0.52
N SER A 446 1.24 34.46 -1.69
CA SER A 446 0.45 34.48 -2.94
C SER A 446 -0.14 33.10 -3.21
N LEU A 447 0.63 32.02 -3.06
CA LEU A 447 0.17 30.67 -3.28
C LEU A 447 -0.94 30.29 -2.29
N LEU A 448 -0.79 30.61 -0.99
CA LEU A 448 -1.85 30.38 -0.01
C LEU A 448 -3.14 31.12 -0.36
N SER A 449 -3.05 32.35 -0.86
CA SER A 449 -4.20 33.11 -1.36
C SER A 449 -4.86 32.44 -2.56
N ASP A 450 -4.06 31.98 -3.54
CA ASP A 450 -4.55 31.26 -4.73
C ASP A 450 -5.32 29.98 -4.35
N LEU A 451 -4.86 29.29 -3.28
CA LEU A 451 -5.49 28.08 -2.73
C LEU A 451 -6.66 28.36 -1.77
N GLY A 452 -7.10 29.63 -1.64
CA GLY A 452 -8.19 30.02 -0.75
C GLY A 452 -7.85 29.97 0.75
N CYS A 453 -6.58 29.80 1.12
CA CYS A 453 -6.11 29.79 2.51
C CYS A 453 -5.76 31.21 2.99
N ASN A 454 -6.65 32.16 2.72
CA ASN A 454 -6.47 33.56 3.09
C ASN A 454 -6.35 33.71 4.61
N GLY A 455 -5.28 34.38 5.07
CA GLY A 455 -5.02 34.59 6.50
C GLY A 455 -4.23 33.47 7.18
N SER A 456 -3.96 32.36 6.49
CA SER A 456 -2.97 31.38 6.96
C SER A 456 -1.56 31.95 6.80
N SER A 457 -0.71 31.73 7.80
CA SER A 457 0.71 32.09 7.78
C SER A 457 1.58 30.84 7.89
N LEU A 458 2.69 30.82 7.18
CA LEU A 458 3.73 29.82 7.39
C LEU A 458 4.65 30.21 8.55
N ILE A 459 5.25 29.20 9.18
CA ILE A 459 6.27 29.40 10.20
C ILE A 459 7.49 30.06 9.54
N GLU A 460 7.91 31.22 10.05
CA GLU A 460 9.00 32.02 9.45
C GLU A 460 10.31 31.24 9.36
N ASP A 461 10.61 30.45 10.39
CA ASP A 461 11.81 29.60 10.42
C ASP A 461 11.84 28.59 9.26
N LEU A 462 10.68 28.11 8.79
CA LEU A 462 10.64 27.20 7.63
C LEU A 462 11.01 27.91 6.34
N ILE A 463 10.62 29.18 6.18
CA ILE A 463 10.99 29.98 5.00
C ILE A 463 12.51 30.20 5.00
N ASN A 464 13.06 30.57 6.16
CA ASN A 464 14.50 30.76 6.34
C ASN A 464 15.27 29.47 6.04
N GLU A 465 14.82 28.34 6.58
CA GLU A 465 15.45 27.03 6.34
C GLU A 465 15.33 26.59 4.87
N MET A 466 14.21 26.87 4.20
CA MET A 466 14.05 26.56 2.77
C MET A 466 15.05 27.32 1.89
N CYS A 467 15.32 28.59 2.20
CA CYS A 467 16.40 29.35 1.55
C CYS A 467 17.77 28.80 1.94
N ARG A 468 18.01 28.50 3.22
CA ARG A 468 19.26 27.93 3.69
C ARG A 468 19.60 26.59 3.02
N TYR A 469 18.60 25.79 2.68
CA TYR A 469 18.79 24.54 1.96
C TYR A 469 19.38 24.75 0.56
N GLY A 470 19.15 25.89 -0.09
CA GLY A 470 19.76 26.23 -1.38
C GLY A 470 19.53 25.22 -2.48
N ALA A 471 18.39 24.51 -2.45
CA ALA A 471 18.08 23.36 -3.32
C ALA A 471 19.09 22.21 -3.30
N ALA A 472 19.86 22.06 -2.21
CA ALA A 472 20.79 20.96 -2.05
C ALA A 472 20.04 19.61 -1.95
N GLU A 473 20.57 18.57 -2.60
CA GLU A 473 20.14 17.20 -2.37
C GLU A 473 21.13 16.48 -1.45
N LEU A 474 20.81 16.48 -0.15
CA LEU A 474 21.59 15.76 0.85
C LEU A 474 21.39 14.25 0.70
N HIS A 475 22.49 13.51 0.54
CA HIS A 475 22.45 12.07 0.29
C HIS A 475 21.60 11.30 1.33
N ALA A 476 21.71 11.64 2.62
CA ALA A 476 20.97 10.94 3.67
C ALA A 476 19.43 11.07 3.50
N VAL A 477 18.96 12.23 3.07
CA VAL A 477 17.54 12.48 2.78
C VAL A 477 17.14 11.77 1.49
N ALA A 478 17.97 11.88 0.46
CA ALA A 478 17.80 11.18 -0.81
C ALA A 478 17.71 9.66 -0.64
N ALA A 479 18.51 9.06 0.25
CA ALA A 479 18.47 7.63 0.57
C ALA A 479 17.18 7.23 1.28
N LEU A 480 16.72 8.04 2.24
CA LEU A 480 15.44 7.79 2.93
C LEU A 480 14.26 7.86 1.96
N ILE A 481 14.16 8.95 1.21
CA ILE A 481 13.11 9.17 0.21
C ILE A 481 13.19 8.12 -0.89
N GLY A 482 14.40 7.77 -1.34
CA GLY A 482 14.63 6.73 -2.31
C GLY A 482 14.17 5.35 -1.83
N GLY A 483 14.40 5.03 -0.55
CA GLY A 483 13.87 3.86 0.13
C GLY A 483 12.34 3.78 0.10
N ILE A 484 11.67 4.83 0.57
CA ILE A 484 10.21 4.88 0.62
C ILE A 484 9.62 4.81 -0.80
N ALA A 485 10.12 5.62 -1.74
CA ALA A 485 9.65 5.64 -3.11
C ALA A 485 9.80 4.27 -3.79
N SER A 486 10.92 3.58 -3.58
CA SER A 486 11.13 2.24 -4.13
C SER A 486 10.13 1.22 -3.58
N GLN A 487 9.80 1.31 -2.30
CA GLN A 487 8.82 0.43 -1.70
C GLN A 487 7.41 0.69 -2.24
N GLU A 488 7.02 1.96 -2.43
CA GLU A 488 5.74 2.29 -3.05
C GLU A 488 5.65 1.78 -4.49
N VAL A 489 6.73 1.88 -5.26
CA VAL A 489 6.81 1.30 -6.61
C VAL A 489 6.64 -0.22 -6.56
N ILE A 490 7.26 -0.92 -5.60
CA ILE A 490 7.08 -2.38 -5.42
C ILE A 490 5.62 -2.73 -5.11
N LYS A 491 4.94 -1.96 -4.25
CA LYS A 491 3.51 -2.16 -3.96
C LYS A 491 2.66 -2.03 -5.23
N LEU A 492 2.92 -1.00 -6.03
CA LEU A 492 2.21 -0.73 -7.28
C LEU A 492 2.42 -1.85 -8.32
N ILE A 493 3.64 -2.39 -8.43
CA ILE A 493 3.95 -3.48 -9.36
C ILE A 493 3.33 -4.80 -8.90
N THR A 494 3.52 -5.14 -7.64
CA THR A 494 3.10 -6.43 -7.09
C THR A 494 1.59 -6.50 -6.83
N ARG A 495 0.93 -5.35 -6.71
CA ARG A 495 -0.46 -5.21 -6.23
C ARG A 495 -0.67 -5.87 -4.86
N GLN A 496 0.37 -5.82 -4.04
CA GLN A 496 0.38 -6.28 -2.66
C GLN A 496 0.72 -5.12 -1.73
N PHE A 497 0.21 -5.18 -0.51
CA PHE A 497 0.18 -4.05 0.43
C PHE A 497 -0.59 -2.84 -0.15
N VAL A 498 -0.87 -1.87 0.70
CA VAL A 498 -1.60 -0.65 0.29
C VAL A 498 -0.57 0.45 0.00
N PRO A 499 -0.49 0.96 -1.25
CA PRO A 499 0.33 2.14 -1.51
C PRO A 499 -0.27 3.36 -0.80
N MET A 500 0.58 4.29 -0.36
CA MET A 500 0.15 5.50 0.35
C MET A 500 -0.82 6.30 -0.51
N SER A 501 -1.83 6.93 0.11
CA SER A 501 -2.77 7.84 -0.55
C SER A 501 -2.45 9.27 -0.13
N GLY A 502 -2.32 10.19 -1.09
CA GLY A 502 -1.98 11.60 -0.82
C GLY A 502 -0.49 11.90 -0.97
N THR A 503 -0.03 12.94 -0.28
CA THR A 503 1.30 13.54 -0.42
C THR A 503 2.11 13.34 0.85
N PHE A 504 3.17 12.53 0.78
CA PHE A 504 4.07 12.27 1.89
C PHE A 504 5.13 13.36 1.98
N ILE A 505 5.29 13.91 3.18
CA ILE A 505 6.32 14.91 3.49
C ILE A 505 7.16 14.41 4.64
N PHE A 506 8.48 14.46 4.47
CA PHE A 506 9.46 14.18 5.52
C PHE A 506 10.11 15.48 5.99
N ASN A 507 10.24 15.63 7.31
CA ASN A 507 11.00 16.69 7.97
C ASN A 507 12.23 16.10 8.64
N GLY A 508 13.40 16.35 8.06
CA GLY A 508 14.69 15.90 8.60
C GLY A 508 15.20 16.73 9.79
N ILE A 509 14.58 17.87 10.13
CA ILE A 509 14.95 18.66 11.30
C ILE A 509 14.53 17.95 12.60
N ASP A 510 13.33 17.40 12.64
CA ASP A 510 12.74 16.73 13.81
C ASP A 510 12.52 15.23 13.62
N HIS A 511 12.92 14.69 12.46
CA HIS A 511 12.75 13.30 12.05
C HIS A 511 11.27 12.83 12.02
N LYS A 512 10.33 13.73 11.74
CA LYS A 512 8.92 13.40 11.53
C LYS A 512 8.57 13.26 10.06
N SER A 513 7.45 12.59 9.80
CA SER A 513 6.84 12.55 8.48
C SER A 513 5.33 12.55 8.58
N GLN A 514 4.65 13.15 7.62
CA GLN A 514 3.19 13.16 7.54
C GLN A 514 2.70 12.83 6.14
N LEU A 515 1.49 12.27 6.08
CA LEU A 515 0.77 12.02 4.84
C LEU A 515 -0.38 13.02 4.72
N LEU A 516 -0.29 13.95 3.77
CA LEU A 516 -1.27 15.00 3.55
C LEU A 516 -2.33 14.52 2.55
N LEU A 517 -3.61 14.51 2.96
CA LEU A 517 -4.75 14.14 2.13
C LEU A 517 -5.42 15.39 1.55
N LEU A 518 -4.69 16.07 0.65
CA LEU A 518 -5.05 17.37 0.09
C LEU A 518 -5.93 17.28 -1.17
#